data_AF-A0A421JI88-F1
#
_entry.id   AF-A0A421JI88-F1
#
_cell.length_a   1.000
_cell.length_b   1.000
_cell.length_c   1.000
_cell.angle_alpha   90.00
_cell.angle_beta   90.00
_cell.angle_gamma   90.00
#
_symmetry.space_group_name_H-M   'P 1'
#
loop_
_entity.id
_entity.type
_entity.pdbx_description
1 polymer ?
#
loop_
_entity_poly.entity_id
_entity_poly.type
_entity_poly.pdbx_seq_one_letter_code
_entity_poly.pdbx_strand_id
1 'polypeptide(L)'
;MLKVPQVIKTFFDSVPINTIDDQSNTQLDDINIDYFQGNNSCTSSSKFTLAVFNSMIEQDLILPTDPISLGYALLLSHKSKFTLPSSANKNSNEVKSNCGIVAMSHLGSPNNVLPIIIEDIDNIRTIKNLDTINHEFTDKNFGDDQEAKLINQLIDIKFYDIWLQCILTEELPYKILSELFGLDISIEDNFVLQKSQMYEFLNQVPNWNSFKLRHPTLLDSGVWNTSHYLKNYYTIQISEFDQDFKLIIDYLNKHPNSLLRYKVAGYVISIDKFLKSTKLGEVVLNQPDFLVQCYELLA
;
A
#
# COMPACT_ATOMS: atom_id res chain seq x y z
N MET A 1 -0.17 -24.89 37.96
CA MET A 1 1.14 -25.01 37.27
C MET A 1 2.19 -25.44 38.28
N LEU A 2 2.82 -26.61 38.08
CA LEU A 2 3.90 -27.11 38.94
C LEU A 2 5.18 -26.31 38.66
N LYS A 3 5.68 -25.58 39.65
CA LYS A 3 6.95 -24.85 39.56
C LYS A 3 8.09 -25.84 39.75
N VAL A 4 8.97 -25.94 38.76
CA VAL A 4 10.18 -26.78 38.83
C VAL A 4 11.10 -26.24 39.93
N PRO A 5 11.62 -27.11 40.82
CA PRO A 5 12.58 -26.71 41.84
C PRO A 5 13.83 -26.06 41.23
N GLN A 6 14.28 -24.98 41.84
CA GLN A 6 15.32 -24.08 41.32
C GLN A 6 16.65 -24.79 41.02
N VAL A 7 16.97 -25.84 41.77
CA VAL A 7 18.18 -26.66 41.61
C VAL A 7 18.17 -27.46 40.29
N ILE A 8 17.00 -28.01 39.93
CA ILE A 8 16.83 -28.74 38.66
C ILE A 8 16.92 -27.74 37.51
N LYS A 9 16.32 -26.56 37.68
CA LYS A 9 16.40 -25.48 36.70
C LYS A 9 17.84 -25.05 36.43
N THR A 10 18.65 -24.83 37.46
CA THR A 10 20.08 -24.46 37.30
C THR A 10 20.90 -25.51 36.55
N PHE A 11 20.59 -26.81 36.70
CA PHE A 11 21.28 -27.86 35.96
C PHE A 11 21.01 -27.76 34.44
N PHE A 12 19.76 -27.46 34.06
CA PHE A 12 19.37 -27.29 32.66
C PHE A 12 19.77 -25.93 32.07
N ASP A 13 19.78 -24.86 32.88
CA ASP A 13 20.22 -23.53 32.45
C ASP A 13 21.76 -23.48 32.20
N SER A 14 22.51 -24.47 32.68
CA SER A 14 23.97 -24.61 32.49
C SER A 14 24.37 -25.31 31.18
N VAL A 15 23.39 -25.72 30.35
CA VAL A 15 23.61 -26.61 29.21
C VAL A 15 24.31 -25.96 28.00
N PRO A 16 24.23 -24.65 27.71
CA PRO A 16 25.09 -24.09 26.67
C PRO A 16 26.51 -23.92 27.20
N ILE A 17 27.36 -24.92 26.93
CA ILE A 17 28.78 -24.97 27.34
C ILE A 17 29.61 -23.90 26.63
N ASN A 18 29.24 -23.54 25.39
CA ASN A 18 29.75 -22.40 24.65
C ASN A 18 28.57 -21.65 24.03
N THR A 19 28.24 -20.47 24.54
CA THR A 19 27.42 -19.49 23.81
C THR A 19 28.33 -18.80 22.81
N ILE A 20 28.13 -19.10 21.52
CA ILE A 20 28.75 -18.32 20.45
C ILE A 20 28.06 -16.97 20.45
N ASP A 21 28.82 -15.87 20.45
CA ASP A 21 28.26 -14.54 20.24
C ASP A 21 27.43 -14.56 18.96
N ASP A 22 26.30 -13.84 18.98
CA ASP A 22 25.40 -13.80 17.84
C ASP A 22 26.19 -13.44 16.58
N GLN A 23 26.37 -14.42 15.68
CA GLN A 23 27.00 -14.21 14.38
C GLN A 23 26.00 -13.55 13.42
N SER A 24 25.23 -12.58 13.91
CA SER A 24 24.33 -11.74 13.11
C SER A 24 25.12 -10.74 12.26
N ASN A 25 26.16 -11.22 11.59
CA ASN A 25 26.65 -10.68 10.32
C ASN A 25 25.79 -11.16 9.14
N THR A 26 24.67 -11.85 9.38
CA THR A 26 23.53 -11.63 8.49
C THR A 26 22.96 -10.27 8.84
N GLN A 27 23.64 -9.21 8.41
CA GLN A 27 22.88 -8.10 7.84
C GLN A 27 21.98 -8.81 6.83
N LEU A 28 20.69 -8.96 7.16
CA LEU A 28 19.69 -8.98 6.12
C LEU A 28 19.91 -7.62 5.48
N ASP A 29 20.85 -7.60 4.53
CA ASP A 29 21.24 -6.43 3.79
C ASP A 29 19.92 -5.80 3.37
N ASP A 30 19.87 -4.47 3.38
CA ASP A 30 18.75 -3.68 2.91
C ASP A 30 18.51 -3.85 1.38
N ILE A 31 18.68 -5.07 0.87
CA ILE A 31 18.47 -5.57 -0.48
C ILE A 31 17.00 -5.29 -0.75
N ASN A 32 16.78 -4.29 -1.60
CA ASN A 32 15.48 -3.84 -2.09
C ASN A 32 14.74 -2.84 -1.19
N ILE A 33 15.40 -2.18 -0.24
CA ILE A 33 14.83 -0.98 0.38
C ILE A 33 15.21 0.26 -0.44
N ASP A 34 14.19 0.93 -0.96
CA ASP A 34 14.31 2.21 -1.64
C ASP A 34 14.12 3.34 -0.62
N TYR A 35 15.23 3.94 -0.19
CA TYR A 35 15.22 4.93 0.89
C TYR A 35 14.70 6.30 0.46
N PHE A 36 13.89 6.89 1.32
CA PHE A 36 13.53 8.31 1.21
C PHE A 36 14.78 9.18 1.29
N GLN A 37 14.73 10.37 0.70
CA GLN A 37 15.84 11.33 0.72
C GLN A 37 15.53 12.47 1.69
N GLY A 38 16.55 13.05 2.34
CA GLY A 38 16.37 14.22 3.19
C GLY A 38 17.50 14.45 4.20
N ASN A 39 17.68 15.72 4.59
CA ASN A 39 18.78 16.16 5.47
C ASN A 39 18.59 15.80 6.96
N ASN A 40 17.42 15.27 7.33
CA ASN A 40 17.16 14.91 8.71
C ASN A 40 17.43 13.43 8.91
N SER A 41 18.52 13.17 9.63
CA SER A 41 18.69 11.95 10.39
C SER A 41 17.40 11.69 11.17
N CYS A 42 16.59 10.73 10.74
CA CYS A 42 15.86 9.92 11.72
C CYS A 42 16.90 9.60 12.79
N THR A 43 16.68 10.10 14.02
CA THR A 43 17.57 9.81 15.15
C THR A 43 17.88 8.33 15.09
N SER A 44 19.14 7.95 15.27
CA SER A 44 19.64 6.58 15.01
C SER A 44 18.81 5.45 15.65
N SER A 45 17.92 5.78 16.60
CA SER A 45 16.99 4.90 17.29
C SER A 45 15.63 4.63 16.60
N SER A 46 15.20 5.40 15.59
CA SER A 46 13.87 5.23 14.98
C SER A 46 13.94 5.08 13.46
N LYS A 47 13.58 3.90 12.95
CA LYS A 47 13.50 3.59 11.53
C LYS A 47 12.07 3.21 11.15
N PHE A 48 11.64 3.50 9.93
CA PHE A 48 10.40 2.91 9.42
C PHE A 48 10.55 2.46 7.97
N THR A 49 9.93 1.35 7.63
CA THR A 49 9.84 0.87 6.25
C THR A 49 8.38 0.73 5.86
N LEU A 50 7.99 1.39 4.78
CA LEU A 50 6.68 1.22 4.14
C LEU A 50 6.75 0.00 3.22
N ALA A 51 6.07 -1.07 3.58
CA ALA A 51 6.00 -2.25 2.75
C ALA A 51 4.78 -2.21 1.83
N VAL A 52 5.01 -2.39 0.53
CA VAL A 52 4.04 -2.14 -0.55
C VAL A 52 3.99 -3.34 -1.50
N PHE A 53 2.95 -3.44 -2.33
CA PHE A 53 2.82 -4.56 -3.26
C PHE A 53 3.96 -4.59 -4.28
N ASN A 54 4.18 -3.49 -4.99
CA ASN A 54 5.26 -3.32 -5.94
C ASN A 54 5.66 -1.84 -6.05
N SER A 55 6.73 -1.57 -6.79
CA SER A 55 7.20 -0.20 -7.07
C SER A 55 7.47 -0.01 -8.56
N MET A 56 7.32 1.23 -9.03
CA MET A 56 7.63 1.67 -10.39
C MET A 56 8.54 2.89 -10.35
N ILE A 57 9.22 3.17 -11.47
CA ILE A 57 10.00 4.39 -11.65
C ILE A 57 9.18 5.37 -12.50
N GLU A 58 8.97 6.57 -11.99
CA GLU A 58 8.30 7.68 -12.68
C GLU A 58 9.10 8.96 -12.45
N GLN A 59 9.56 9.62 -13.51
CA GLN A 59 10.36 10.86 -13.41
C GLN A 59 11.56 10.74 -12.44
N ASP A 60 12.29 9.62 -12.52
CA ASP A 60 13.40 9.26 -11.61
C ASP A 60 13.02 9.00 -10.14
N LEU A 61 11.73 9.05 -9.80
CA LEU A 61 11.21 8.72 -8.47
C LEU A 61 10.72 7.28 -8.42
N ILE A 62 10.87 6.64 -7.27
CA ILE A 62 10.39 5.29 -7.02
C ILE A 62 9.07 5.40 -6.26
N LEU A 63 8.01 4.98 -6.93
CA LEU A 63 6.63 5.13 -6.46
C LEU A 63 6.02 3.75 -6.22
N PRO A 64 5.27 3.55 -5.12
CA PRO A 64 4.40 2.39 -5.02
C PRO A 64 3.38 2.35 -6.15
N THR A 65 3.05 1.15 -6.60
CA THR A 65 2.15 0.95 -7.74
C THR A 65 0.68 1.01 -7.37
N ASP A 66 0.31 0.53 -6.17
CA ASP A 66 -1.07 0.57 -5.70
C ASP A 66 -1.46 1.93 -5.11
N PRO A 67 -2.74 2.35 -5.27
CA PRO A 67 -3.22 3.66 -4.83
C PRO A 67 -2.94 4.02 -3.36
N ILE A 68 -3.12 3.06 -2.47
CA ILE A 68 -3.11 3.29 -1.04
C ILE A 68 -1.68 3.45 -0.56
N SER A 69 -0.79 2.56 -1.00
CA SER A 69 0.64 2.66 -0.73
C SER A 69 1.22 3.96 -1.30
N LEU A 70 0.83 4.36 -2.52
CA LEU A 70 1.29 5.62 -3.11
C LEU A 70 0.81 6.81 -2.30
N GLY A 71 -0.48 6.85 -1.94
CA GLY A 71 -1.03 7.88 -1.06
C GLY A 71 -0.28 7.97 0.27
N TYR A 72 0.05 6.83 0.89
CA TYR A 72 0.84 6.80 2.13
C TYR A 72 2.30 7.22 1.94
N ALA A 73 2.94 6.85 0.84
CA ALA A 73 4.29 7.30 0.53
C ALA A 73 4.36 8.83 0.41
N LEU A 74 3.38 9.44 -0.27
CA LEU A 74 3.25 10.90 -0.40
C LEU A 74 2.93 11.59 0.94
N LEU A 75 2.08 10.97 1.76
CA LEU A 75 1.79 11.48 3.10
C LEU A 75 3.02 11.45 4.02
N LEU A 76 3.77 10.35 3.99
CA LEU A 76 4.97 10.16 4.80
C LEU A 76 6.09 11.10 4.34
N SER A 77 6.27 11.28 3.03
CA SER A 77 7.23 12.23 2.49
C SER A 77 6.90 13.66 2.95
N HIS A 78 5.66 14.08 2.80
CA HIS A 78 5.21 15.42 3.22
C HIS A 78 5.35 15.64 4.73
N LYS A 79 4.89 14.70 5.56
CA LYS A 79 4.91 14.87 7.03
C LYS A 79 6.31 14.86 7.61
N SER A 80 7.17 13.98 7.12
CA SER A 80 8.54 13.83 7.61
C SER A 80 9.52 14.77 6.92
N LYS A 81 9.04 15.59 5.96
CA LYS A 81 9.86 16.46 5.09
C LYS A 81 10.94 15.69 4.37
N PHE A 82 10.60 14.47 3.95
CA PHE A 82 11.44 13.67 3.09
C PHE A 82 11.02 13.86 1.63
N THR A 83 11.98 13.67 0.73
CA THR A 83 11.71 13.48 -0.70
C THR A 83 11.56 11.99 -0.97
N LEU A 84 10.74 11.65 -1.95
CA LEU A 84 10.54 10.27 -2.39
C LEU A 84 11.88 9.64 -2.82
N PRO A 85 12.03 8.31 -2.71
CA PRO A 85 13.25 7.65 -3.17
C PRO A 85 13.48 7.91 -4.66
N SER A 86 14.74 8.08 -5.08
CA SER A 86 15.09 8.26 -6.50
C SER A 86 15.96 7.13 -7.02
N SER A 87 15.69 6.72 -8.27
CA SER A 87 16.51 5.75 -9.00
C SER A 87 17.92 6.27 -9.28
N ALA A 88 18.09 7.59 -9.46
CA ALA A 88 19.38 8.24 -9.74
C ALA A 88 20.38 8.10 -8.59
N ASN A 89 19.87 8.06 -7.34
CA ASN A 89 20.70 8.08 -6.13
C ASN A 89 20.93 6.69 -5.52
N LYS A 90 20.54 5.60 -6.20
CA LYS A 90 20.80 4.23 -5.73
C LYS A 90 22.31 3.94 -5.52
N ASN A 91 23.17 4.62 -6.28
CA ASN A 91 24.62 4.42 -6.29
C ASN A 91 25.41 5.59 -5.70
N SER A 92 24.77 6.65 -5.23
CA SER A 92 25.46 7.79 -4.61
C SER A 92 25.81 7.48 -3.16
N ASN A 93 27.03 7.84 -2.74
CA ASN A 93 27.49 7.78 -1.34
C ASN A 93 26.78 8.82 -0.42
N GLU A 94 25.58 9.25 -0.80
CA GLU A 94 24.77 10.16 0.00
C GLU A 94 24.27 9.45 1.26
N VAL A 95 24.05 10.24 2.31
CA VAL A 95 23.53 9.74 3.59
C VAL A 95 22.12 9.18 3.34
N LYS A 96 22.00 7.85 3.25
CA LYS A 96 20.72 7.17 3.12
C LYS A 96 19.88 7.49 4.36
N SER A 97 18.61 7.85 4.16
CA SER A 97 17.65 7.92 5.25
C SER A 97 17.53 6.55 5.91
N ASN A 98 17.17 6.52 7.19
CA ASN A 98 16.79 5.28 7.88
C ASN A 98 15.37 4.82 7.52
N CYS A 99 14.69 5.54 6.62
CA CYS A 99 13.32 5.27 6.22
C CYS A 99 13.23 4.96 4.74
N GLY A 100 12.42 3.97 4.36
CA GLY A 100 12.32 3.56 2.96
C GLY A 100 11.02 2.85 2.59
N ILE A 101 10.97 2.45 1.33
CA ILE A 101 9.91 1.68 0.71
C ILE A 101 10.48 0.31 0.35
N VAL A 102 9.73 -0.77 0.60
CA VAL A 102 10.11 -2.12 0.18
C VAL A 102 8.94 -2.78 -0.53
N ALA A 103 9.19 -3.33 -1.71
CA ALA A 103 8.21 -4.19 -2.39
C ALA A 103 8.21 -5.58 -1.75
N MET A 104 7.03 -6.09 -1.41
CA MET A 104 6.90 -7.43 -0.83
C MET A 104 5.58 -8.11 -1.21
N SER A 105 5.54 -9.43 -1.07
CA SER A 105 4.28 -10.17 -1.20
C SER A 105 3.32 -9.81 -0.07
N HIS A 106 2.04 -9.67 -0.41
CA HIS A 106 0.96 -9.48 0.57
C HIS A 106 0.89 -10.59 1.61
N LEU A 107 1.38 -11.80 1.29
CA LEU A 107 1.49 -12.91 2.23
C LEU A 107 2.47 -12.64 3.39
N GLY A 108 3.36 -11.66 3.25
CA GLY A 108 4.22 -11.21 4.35
C GLY A 108 3.55 -10.20 5.29
N SER A 109 2.30 -9.80 5.03
CA SER A 109 1.50 -8.97 5.93
C SER A 109 0.68 -9.83 6.91
N PRO A 110 0.53 -9.42 8.19
CA PRO A 110 -0.25 -10.17 9.18
C PRO A 110 -1.71 -10.45 8.79
N ASN A 111 -2.29 -9.60 7.95
CA ASN A 111 -3.69 -9.71 7.50
C ASN A 111 -3.80 -9.96 5.99
N ASN A 112 -2.72 -10.33 5.30
CA ASN A 112 -2.65 -10.50 3.85
C ASN A 112 -3.01 -9.24 3.03
N VAL A 113 -2.87 -8.04 3.62
CA VAL A 113 -3.15 -6.75 2.98
C VAL A 113 -1.94 -5.83 3.11
N LEU A 114 -1.61 -5.12 2.04
CA LEU A 114 -0.63 -4.03 2.02
C LEU A 114 -1.36 -2.70 1.75
N PRO A 115 -0.79 -1.55 2.13
CA PRO A 115 0.51 -1.38 2.78
C PRO A 115 0.54 -1.77 4.27
N ILE A 116 1.74 -2.05 4.77
CA ILE A 116 2.07 -2.09 6.21
C ILE A 116 3.24 -1.17 6.51
N ILE A 117 3.32 -0.68 7.75
CA ILE A 117 4.48 0.09 8.22
C ILE A 117 5.22 -0.78 9.25
N ILE A 118 6.50 -0.99 8.99
CA ILE A 118 7.42 -1.67 9.89
C ILE A 118 8.21 -0.58 10.60
N GLU A 119 8.00 -0.38 11.90
CA GLU A 119 8.74 0.59 12.70
C GLU A 119 9.73 -0.14 13.60
N ASP A 120 11.00 0.25 13.55
CA ASP A 120 12.03 -0.18 14.50
C ASP A 120 12.33 1.00 15.43
N ILE A 121 11.86 0.92 16.66
CA ILE A 121 12.07 1.93 17.70
C ILE A 121 12.84 1.27 18.85
N ASP A 122 14.04 1.75 19.15
CA ASP A 122 14.87 1.25 20.26
C ASP A 122 15.09 -0.29 20.22
N ASN A 123 15.33 -0.83 19.01
CA ASN A 123 15.47 -2.27 18.72
C ASN A 123 14.19 -3.12 18.94
N ILE A 124 13.03 -2.48 19.08
CA ILE A 124 11.73 -3.15 19.10
C ILE A 124 11.07 -2.95 17.73
N ARG A 125 10.91 -4.06 17.00
CA ARG A 125 10.21 -4.09 15.71
C ARG A 125 8.71 -4.19 15.92
N THR A 126 7.97 -3.22 15.40
CA THR A 126 6.50 -3.21 15.41
C THR A 126 5.97 -3.16 13.99
N ILE A 127 4.86 -3.86 13.74
CA ILE A 127 4.22 -3.92 12.42
C ILE A 127 2.82 -3.35 12.55
N LYS A 128 2.57 -2.24 11.85
CA LYS A 128 1.27 -1.59 11.76
C LYS A 128 0.60 -2.00 10.47
N ASN A 129 -0.57 -2.62 10.57
CA ASN A 129 -1.40 -2.96 9.42
C ASN A 129 -2.20 -1.74 8.92
N LEU A 130 -2.78 -1.86 7.73
CA LEU A 130 -3.56 -0.79 7.10
C LEU A 130 -4.67 -0.22 8.02
N ASP A 131 -5.38 -1.06 8.76
CA ASP A 131 -6.45 -0.61 9.67
C ASP A 131 -5.90 0.28 10.80
N THR A 132 -4.76 -0.13 11.38
CA THR A 132 -4.08 0.64 12.44
C THR A 132 -3.56 1.96 11.88
N ILE A 133 -2.96 1.93 10.68
CA ILE A 133 -2.47 3.13 9.99
C ILE A 133 -3.62 4.11 9.74
N ASN A 134 -4.74 3.63 9.17
CA ASN A 134 -5.92 4.44 8.88
C ASN A 134 -6.52 5.07 10.15
N HIS A 135 -6.64 4.28 11.22
CA HIS A 135 -7.18 4.75 12.50
C HIS A 135 -6.28 5.82 13.12
N GLU A 136 -4.99 5.54 13.28
CA GLU A 136 -4.02 6.51 13.82
C GLU A 136 -3.94 7.79 12.96
N PHE A 137 -3.98 7.63 11.64
CA PHE A 137 -3.95 8.76 10.72
C PHE A 137 -5.21 9.63 10.87
N THR A 138 -6.38 9.01 10.95
CA THR A 138 -7.64 9.76 11.08
C THR A 138 -7.68 10.54 12.39
N ASP A 139 -7.38 9.89 13.50
CA ASP A 139 -7.46 10.49 14.83
C ASP A 139 -6.46 11.64 15.00
N LYS A 140 -5.22 11.47 14.52
CA LYS A 140 -4.16 12.47 14.69
C LYS A 140 -4.34 13.70 13.80
N ASN A 141 -5.09 13.61 12.69
CA ASN A 141 -5.11 14.66 11.67
C ASN A 141 -6.48 15.29 11.40
N PHE A 142 -7.56 14.58 11.72
CA PHE A 142 -8.93 15.04 11.47
C PHE A 142 -9.82 14.93 12.71
N GLY A 143 -9.23 14.90 13.92
CA GLY A 143 -9.99 14.81 15.17
C GLY A 143 -11.03 15.93 15.33
N ASP A 144 -10.65 17.16 14.98
CA ASP A 144 -11.48 18.35 15.17
C ASP A 144 -12.27 18.74 13.90
N ASP A 145 -11.83 18.31 12.71
CA ASP A 145 -12.47 18.62 11.42
C ASP A 145 -13.36 17.46 10.96
N GLN A 146 -14.65 17.55 11.31
CA GLN A 146 -15.65 16.52 10.99
C GLN A 146 -15.87 16.37 9.48
N GLU A 147 -15.80 17.45 8.71
CA GLU A 147 -16.00 17.39 7.26
C GLU A 147 -14.84 16.68 6.59
N ALA A 148 -13.59 17.08 6.89
CA ALA A 148 -12.40 16.39 6.38
C ALA A 148 -12.35 14.92 6.84
N LYS A 149 -12.84 14.61 8.03
CA LYS A 149 -12.95 13.23 8.52
C LYS A 149 -13.91 12.39 7.68
N LEU A 150 -15.08 12.93 7.32
CA LEU A 150 -16.03 12.26 6.43
C LEU A 150 -15.46 12.05 5.03
N ILE A 151 -14.79 13.07 4.48
CA ILE A 151 -14.11 12.94 3.17
C ILE A 151 -12.99 11.90 3.23
N ASN A 152 -12.20 11.86 4.32
CA ASN A 152 -11.19 10.83 4.51
C ASN A 152 -11.80 9.42 4.52
N GLN A 153 -12.90 9.22 5.25
CA GLN A 153 -13.60 7.94 5.28
C GLN A 153 -14.18 7.55 3.92
N LEU A 154 -14.71 8.52 3.17
CA LEU A 154 -15.20 8.30 1.81
C LEU A 154 -14.07 7.82 0.88
N ILE A 155 -12.86 8.39 1.00
CA ILE A 155 -11.69 7.94 0.24
C ILE A 155 -11.27 6.53 0.70
N ASP A 156 -11.11 6.30 2.01
CA ASP A 156 -10.62 5.03 2.54
C ASP A 156 -11.56 3.84 2.27
N ILE A 157 -12.86 4.11 2.04
CA ILE A 157 -13.87 3.09 1.77
C ILE A 157 -14.30 3.09 0.29
N LYS A 158 -14.88 4.19 -0.20
CA LYS A 158 -15.51 4.22 -1.54
C LYS A 158 -14.49 4.17 -2.67
N PHE A 159 -13.39 4.91 -2.56
CA PHE A 159 -12.33 4.86 -3.58
C PHE A 159 -11.63 3.50 -3.58
N TYR A 160 -11.44 2.93 -2.39
CA TYR A 160 -10.87 1.59 -2.25
C TYR A 160 -11.78 0.54 -2.89
N ASP A 161 -13.08 0.57 -2.57
CA ASP A 161 -14.06 -0.39 -3.06
C ASP A 161 -14.23 -0.30 -4.57
N ILE A 162 -14.28 0.90 -5.17
CA ILE A 162 -14.39 1.04 -6.63
C ILE A 162 -13.13 0.55 -7.34
N TRP A 163 -11.94 0.79 -6.77
CA TRP A 163 -10.68 0.29 -7.29
C TRP A 163 -10.61 -1.24 -7.24
N LEU A 164 -10.98 -1.86 -6.12
CA LEU A 164 -11.10 -3.31 -6.03
C LEU A 164 -12.12 -3.87 -7.01
N GLN A 165 -13.29 -3.25 -7.13
CA GLN A 165 -14.31 -3.69 -8.07
C GLN A 165 -13.79 -3.64 -9.51
N CYS A 166 -13.04 -2.60 -9.89
CA CYS A 166 -12.38 -2.53 -11.19
C CYS A 166 -11.45 -3.73 -11.41
N ILE A 167 -10.59 -4.06 -10.43
CA ILE A 167 -9.67 -5.20 -10.50
C ILE A 167 -10.40 -6.54 -10.62
N LEU A 168 -11.51 -6.71 -9.89
CA LEU A 168 -12.28 -7.95 -9.84
C LEU A 168 -13.23 -8.13 -11.04
N THR A 169 -13.58 -7.04 -11.72
CA THR A 169 -14.65 -7.01 -12.72
C THR A 169 -14.14 -6.87 -14.15
N GLU A 170 -13.15 -6.01 -14.35
CA GLU A 170 -12.63 -5.71 -15.69
C GLU A 170 -11.51 -6.68 -16.07
N GLU A 171 -11.42 -6.99 -17.36
CA GLU A 171 -10.42 -7.93 -17.87
C GLU A 171 -9.07 -7.23 -18.02
N LEU A 172 -8.26 -7.29 -16.96
CA LEU A 172 -6.92 -6.72 -16.95
C LEU A 172 -5.89 -7.71 -17.54
N PRO A 173 -5.01 -7.26 -18.46
CA PRO A 173 -3.86 -8.04 -18.90
C PRO A 173 -2.99 -8.47 -17.72
N TYR A 174 -2.49 -9.70 -17.75
CA TYR A 174 -1.62 -10.23 -16.69
C TYR A 174 -0.37 -9.37 -16.46
N LYS A 175 0.20 -8.79 -17.53
CA LYS A 175 1.32 -7.86 -17.43
C LYS A 175 1.00 -6.67 -16.53
N ILE A 176 -0.18 -6.06 -16.70
CA ILE A 176 -0.62 -4.93 -15.87
C ILE A 176 -0.78 -5.38 -14.41
N LEU A 177 -1.39 -6.55 -14.16
CA LEU A 177 -1.51 -7.09 -12.80
C LEU A 177 -0.14 -7.41 -12.18
N SER A 178 0.81 -7.88 -12.97
CA SER A 178 2.17 -8.18 -12.54
C SER A 178 2.93 -6.91 -12.16
N GLU A 179 2.83 -5.88 -13.00
CA GLU A 179 3.39 -4.56 -12.69
C GLU A 179 2.73 -3.94 -11.46
N LEU A 180 1.40 -4.03 -11.33
CA LEU A 180 0.65 -3.45 -10.22
C LEU A 180 0.89 -4.16 -8.87
N PHE A 181 0.99 -5.49 -8.86
CA PHE A 181 1.00 -6.29 -7.62
C PHE A 181 2.27 -7.10 -7.37
N GLY A 182 3.27 -7.02 -8.27
CA GLY A 182 4.50 -7.79 -8.15
C GLY A 182 4.29 -9.28 -8.42
N LEU A 183 3.36 -9.63 -9.33
CA LEU A 183 3.21 -11.01 -9.79
C LEU A 183 4.41 -11.41 -10.66
N ASP A 184 4.62 -12.72 -10.82
CA ASP A 184 5.83 -13.24 -11.46
C ASP A 184 5.79 -13.04 -12.99
N ILE A 185 6.37 -11.95 -13.48
CA ILE A 185 6.38 -11.66 -14.92
C ILE A 185 7.10 -12.75 -15.75
N SER A 186 7.98 -13.56 -15.14
CA SER A 186 8.72 -14.60 -15.87
C SER A 186 7.82 -15.72 -16.39
N ILE A 187 6.62 -15.87 -15.82
CA ILE A 187 5.63 -16.86 -16.24
C ILE A 187 4.59 -16.31 -17.23
N GLU A 188 4.76 -15.08 -17.75
CA GLU A 188 3.83 -14.45 -18.70
C GLU A 188 3.55 -15.34 -19.92
N ASP A 189 4.58 -16.00 -20.47
CA ASP A 189 4.47 -16.88 -21.63
C ASP A 189 3.83 -18.24 -21.31
N ASN A 190 3.67 -18.60 -20.03
CA ASN A 190 3.09 -19.86 -19.59
C ASN A 190 1.64 -19.67 -19.14
N PHE A 191 0.71 -19.90 -20.06
CA PHE A 191 -0.73 -19.75 -19.82
C PHE A 191 -1.25 -20.48 -18.56
N VAL A 192 -0.77 -21.69 -18.27
CA VAL A 192 -1.24 -22.47 -17.12
C VAL A 192 -0.78 -21.86 -15.80
N LEU A 193 0.50 -21.50 -15.71
CA LEU A 193 1.07 -20.85 -14.52
C LEU A 193 0.43 -19.47 -14.31
N GLN A 194 0.28 -18.70 -15.39
CA GLN A 194 -0.38 -17.40 -15.38
C GLN A 194 -1.79 -17.50 -14.79
N LYS A 195 -2.60 -18.45 -15.30
CA LYS A 195 -3.97 -18.67 -14.78
C LYS A 195 -3.99 -19.14 -13.34
N SER A 196 -3.03 -19.99 -12.94
CA SER A 196 -2.92 -20.44 -11.54
C SER A 196 -2.57 -19.30 -10.58
N GLN A 197 -1.60 -18.46 -10.94
CA GLN A 197 -1.20 -17.34 -10.09
C GLN A 197 -2.28 -16.26 -10.03
N MET A 198 -2.93 -15.96 -11.17
CA MET A 198 -4.13 -15.14 -11.16
C MET A 198 -5.20 -15.74 -10.24
N TYR A 199 -5.37 -17.07 -10.25
CA TYR A 199 -6.30 -17.80 -9.38
C TYR A 199 -6.10 -17.55 -7.92
N GLU A 200 -4.88 -17.75 -7.48
CA GLU A 200 -4.53 -17.46 -6.11
C GLU A 200 -4.74 -15.98 -5.78
N PHE A 201 -4.23 -15.08 -6.62
CA PHE A 201 -4.29 -13.65 -6.41
C PHE A 201 -5.73 -13.12 -6.29
N LEU A 202 -6.58 -13.36 -7.30
CA LEU A 202 -7.95 -12.84 -7.32
C LEU A 202 -8.82 -13.40 -6.20
N ASN A 203 -8.50 -14.57 -5.65
CA ASN A 203 -9.22 -15.08 -4.47
C ASN A 203 -8.84 -14.36 -3.17
N GLN A 204 -7.68 -13.70 -3.11
CA GLN A 204 -7.25 -12.91 -1.96
C GLN A 204 -7.82 -11.49 -1.98
N VAL A 205 -7.90 -10.87 -3.16
CA VAL A 205 -8.33 -9.47 -3.36
C VAL A 205 -9.60 -9.09 -2.58
N PRO A 206 -10.69 -9.89 -2.55
CA PRO A 206 -11.89 -9.50 -1.83
C PRO A 206 -11.76 -9.48 -0.30
N ASN A 207 -10.73 -10.10 0.25
CA ASN A 207 -10.47 -10.07 1.69
C ASN A 207 -9.78 -8.76 2.12
N TRP A 208 -9.33 -7.94 1.16
CA TRP A 208 -8.64 -6.69 1.44
C TRP A 208 -9.58 -5.61 1.95
N ASN A 209 -9.10 -4.83 2.92
CA ASN A 209 -9.82 -3.72 3.54
C ASN A 209 -11.26 -4.09 3.94
N SER A 210 -11.55 -5.32 4.37
CA SER A 210 -12.91 -5.77 4.69
C SER A 210 -13.95 -5.67 3.56
N PHE A 211 -13.53 -5.66 2.28
CA PHE A 211 -14.43 -5.54 1.12
C PHE A 211 -15.52 -6.62 1.11
N LYS A 212 -15.14 -7.89 1.27
CA LYS A 212 -16.09 -9.02 1.37
C LYS A 212 -17.06 -8.89 2.54
N LEU A 213 -16.67 -8.22 3.64
CA LEU A 213 -17.57 -8.00 4.78
C LEU A 213 -18.58 -6.88 4.49
N ARG A 214 -18.18 -5.83 3.77
CA ARG A 214 -19.10 -4.78 3.32
C ARG A 214 -20.06 -5.25 2.22
N HIS A 215 -19.59 -6.16 1.36
CA HIS A 215 -20.32 -6.64 0.19
C HIS A 215 -20.48 -8.18 0.17
N PRO A 216 -21.10 -8.78 1.20
CA PRO A 216 -21.11 -10.23 1.39
C PRO A 216 -21.78 -10.99 0.24
N THR A 217 -22.81 -10.42 -0.38
CA THR A 217 -23.61 -11.07 -1.43
C THR A 217 -23.02 -10.97 -2.84
N LEU A 218 -22.01 -10.11 -3.06
CA LEU A 218 -21.43 -9.93 -4.40
C LEU A 218 -20.58 -11.12 -4.84
N LEU A 219 -20.11 -11.93 -3.88
CA LEU A 219 -19.05 -12.93 -4.05
C LEU A 219 -19.50 -14.38 -3.79
N ASP A 220 -20.81 -14.61 -3.65
CA ASP A 220 -21.39 -15.92 -3.31
C ASP A 220 -21.09 -17.04 -4.34
N SER A 221 -20.70 -16.68 -5.57
CA SER A 221 -20.36 -17.63 -6.65
C SER A 221 -18.85 -17.85 -6.86
N GLY A 222 -18.02 -17.29 -5.97
CA GLY A 222 -16.57 -17.28 -6.11
C GLY A 222 -16.08 -16.22 -7.09
N VAL A 223 -14.86 -15.71 -6.89
CA VAL A 223 -14.32 -14.56 -7.65
C VAL A 223 -14.06 -14.90 -9.12
N TRP A 224 -13.80 -16.18 -9.40
CA TRP A 224 -13.40 -16.69 -10.72
C TRP A 224 -14.48 -16.68 -11.77
N ASN A 225 -15.73 -16.83 -11.34
CA ASN A 225 -16.87 -16.56 -12.18
C ASN A 225 -17.34 -15.18 -11.77
N THR A 226 -16.76 -14.12 -12.36
CA THR A 226 -17.19 -12.74 -12.11
C THR A 226 -18.71 -12.69 -12.19
N SER A 227 -19.34 -12.57 -11.02
CA SER A 227 -20.78 -12.76 -10.95
C SER A 227 -21.44 -11.64 -11.73
N HIS A 228 -22.53 -11.95 -12.45
CA HIS A 228 -23.30 -10.91 -13.13
C HIS A 228 -23.73 -9.80 -12.15
N TYR A 229 -23.90 -10.15 -10.86
CA TYR A 229 -24.14 -9.20 -9.78
C TYR A 229 -22.97 -8.24 -9.54
N LEU A 230 -21.74 -8.74 -9.46
CA LEU A 230 -20.55 -7.90 -9.30
C LEU A 230 -20.37 -6.96 -10.50
N LYS A 231 -20.54 -7.46 -11.74
CA LYS A 231 -20.46 -6.63 -12.95
C LYS A 231 -21.49 -5.50 -12.97
N ASN A 232 -22.73 -5.82 -12.61
CA ASN A 232 -23.81 -4.85 -12.57
C ASN A 232 -23.63 -3.83 -11.45
N TYR A 233 -23.22 -4.29 -10.27
CA TYR A 233 -22.95 -3.43 -9.14
C TYR A 233 -21.82 -2.45 -9.46
N TYR A 234 -20.71 -2.93 -10.04
CA TYR A 234 -19.62 -2.08 -10.50
C TYR A 234 -20.07 -1.04 -11.52
N THR A 235 -20.91 -1.43 -12.49
CA THR A 235 -21.43 -0.49 -13.51
C THR A 235 -22.28 0.63 -12.90
N ILE A 236 -23.04 0.35 -11.83
CA ILE A 236 -23.79 1.37 -11.10
C ILE A 236 -22.82 2.24 -10.28
N GLN A 237 -21.95 1.60 -9.50
CA GLN A 237 -21.01 2.30 -8.61
C GLN A 237 -20.06 3.23 -9.38
N ILE A 238 -19.60 2.85 -10.57
CA ILE A 238 -18.69 3.70 -11.35
C ILE A 238 -19.38 4.97 -11.87
N SER A 239 -20.68 4.88 -12.18
CA SER A 239 -21.47 6.04 -12.61
C SER A 239 -21.72 7.03 -11.48
N GLU A 240 -21.96 6.52 -10.26
CA GLU A 240 -22.05 7.34 -9.05
C GLU A 240 -20.68 7.93 -8.68
N PHE A 241 -19.61 7.14 -8.84
CA PHE A 241 -18.25 7.54 -8.51
C PHE A 241 -17.76 8.72 -9.34
N ASP A 242 -18.13 8.83 -10.62
CA ASP A 242 -17.80 10.02 -11.43
C ASP A 242 -18.34 11.32 -10.82
N GLN A 243 -19.55 11.28 -10.26
CA GLN A 243 -20.14 12.44 -9.59
C GLN A 243 -19.44 12.74 -8.26
N ASP A 244 -19.20 11.70 -7.45
CA ASP A 244 -18.51 11.84 -6.16
C ASP A 244 -17.08 12.34 -6.34
N PHE A 245 -16.39 11.88 -7.38
CA PHE A 245 -15.03 12.30 -7.69
C PHE A 245 -14.98 13.80 -8.03
N LYS A 246 -15.92 14.29 -8.85
CA LYS A 246 -16.07 15.73 -9.13
C LYS A 246 -16.34 16.54 -7.86
N LEU A 247 -17.22 16.06 -6.99
CA LEU A 247 -17.51 16.72 -5.71
C LEU A 247 -16.29 16.79 -4.80
N ILE A 248 -15.48 15.73 -4.76
CA ILE A 248 -14.23 15.71 -4.00
C ILE A 248 -13.21 16.67 -4.58
N ILE A 249 -13.06 16.73 -5.90
CA ILE A 249 -12.19 17.71 -6.57
C ILE A 249 -12.61 19.14 -6.20
N ASP A 250 -13.90 19.44 -6.30
CA ASP A 250 -14.46 20.75 -5.92
C ASP A 250 -14.20 21.08 -4.45
N TYR A 251 -14.36 20.10 -3.55
CA TYR A 251 -14.05 20.26 -2.14
C TYR A 251 -12.56 20.57 -1.93
N LEU A 252 -11.65 19.78 -2.53
CA LEU A 252 -10.21 19.98 -2.38
C LEU A 252 -9.73 21.30 -2.97
N ASN A 253 -10.39 21.81 -4.01
CA ASN A 253 -10.10 23.11 -4.60
C ASN A 253 -10.53 24.27 -3.69
N LYS A 254 -11.66 24.14 -2.99
CA LYS A 254 -12.16 25.15 -2.05
C LYS A 254 -11.46 25.09 -0.69
N HIS A 255 -11.08 23.90 -0.26
CA HIS A 255 -10.49 23.61 1.04
C HIS A 255 -9.12 22.94 0.84
N PRO A 256 -8.02 23.71 0.89
CA PRO A 256 -6.68 23.17 0.66
C PRO A 256 -6.25 22.26 1.81
N ASN A 257 -6.64 20.99 1.75
CA ASN A 257 -6.23 19.93 2.68
C ASN A 257 -5.19 19.03 1.99
N SER A 258 -3.91 19.26 2.28
CA SER A 258 -2.82 18.53 1.63
C SER A 258 -2.90 17.03 1.90
N LEU A 259 -3.33 16.63 3.09
CA LEU A 259 -3.43 15.22 3.48
C LEU A 259 -4.43 14.45 2.61
N LEU A 260 -5.62 15.03 2.40
CA LEU A 260 -6.62 14.43 1.51
C LEU A 260 -6.16 14.46 0.05
N ARG A 261 -5.51 15.55 -0.38
CA ARG A 261 -4.93 15.65 -1.73
C ARG A 261 -3.93 14.55 -2.02
N TYR A 262 -3.03 14.22 -1.09
CA TYR A 262 -2.07 13.13 -1.27
C TYR A 262 -2.73 11.76 -1.36
N LYS A 263 -3.76 11.49 -0.55
CA LYS A 263 -4.53 10.23 -0.67
C LYS A 263 -5.20 10.10 -2.03
N VAL A 264 -5.88 11.16 -2.49
CA VAL A 264 -6.56 11.15 -3.79
C VAL A 264 -5.55 11.07 -4.94
N ALA A 265 -4.41 11.76 -4.84
CA ALA A 265 -3.35 11.69 -5.84
C ALA A 265 -2.81 10.26 -6.01
N GLY A 266 -2.68 9.49 -4.91
CA GLY A 266 -2.34 8.07 -4.97
C GLY A 266 -3.28 7.28 -5.88
N TYR A 267 -4.60 7.43 -5.71
CA TYR A 267 -5.58 6.82 -6.61
C TYR A 267 -5.45 7.30 -8.05
N VAL A 268 -5.40 8.61 -8.25
CA VAL A 268 -5.40 9.20 -9.59
C VAL A 268 -4.18 8.76 -10.40
N ILE A 269 -2.98 8.83 -9.81
CA ILE A 269 -1.73 8.44 -10.48
C ILE A 269 -1.72 6.92 -10.77
N SER A 270 -2.04 6.09 -9.78
CA SER A 270 -2.06 4.63 -9.98
C SER A 270 -3.10 4.19 -11.02
N ILE A 271 -4.28 4.82 -11.03
CA ILE A 271 -5.33 4.55 -12.04
C ILE A 271 -4.87 4.99 -13.43
N ASP A 272 -4.31 6.18 -13.58
CA ASP A 272 -3.80 6.68 -14.87
C ASP A 272 -2.68 5.78 -15.42
N LYS A 273 -1.78 5.30 -14.56
CA LYS A 273 -0.67 4.44 -15.00
C LYS A 273 -1.11 3.05 -15.41
N PHE A 274 -1.93 2.39 -14.57
CA PHE A 274 -2.19 0.95 -14.72
C PHE A 274 -3.60 0.64 -15.23
N LEU A 275 -4.57 1.52 -15.01
CA LEU A 275 -5.98 1.25 -15.25
C LEU A 275 -6.60 2.22 -16.29
N LYS A 276 -5.80 2.97 -17.06
CA LYS A 276 -6.30 3.92 -18.07
C LYS A 276 -7.27 3.35 -19.11
N SER A 277 -7.19 2.05 -19.39
CA SER A 277 -8.06 1.37 -20.36
C SER A 277 -9.37 0.87 -19.75
N THR A 278 -9.60 1.09 -18.47
CA THR A 278 -10.80 0.65 -17.75
C THR A 278 -11.82 1.78 -17.65
N LYS A 279 -13.06 1.45 -17.25
CA LYS A 279 -14.08 2.48 -16.98
C LYS A 279 -13.66 3.42 -15.85
N LEU A 280 -12.91 2.90 -14.86
CA LEU A 280 -12.34 3.71 -13.80
C LEU A 280 -11.24 4.65 -14.32
N GLY A 281 -10.42 4.18 -15.25
CA GLY A 281 -9.48 5.01 -16.00
C GLY A 281 -10.16 6.17 -16.73
N GLU A 282 -11.26 5.89 -17.43
CA GLU A 282 -12.04 6.92 -18.13
C GLU A 282 -12.53 8.04 -17.20
N VAL A 283 -13.03 7.69 -15.99
CA VAL A 283 -13.46 8.69 -14.99
C VAL A 283 -12.31 9.62 -14.60
N VAL A 284 -11.12 9.07 -14.36
CA VAL A 284 -9.93 9.86 -14.00
C VAL A 284 -9.46 10.73 -15.18
N LEU A 285 -9.39 10.17 -16.38
CA LEU A 285 -8.96 10.87 -17.60
C LEU A 285 -9.91 12.01 -18.01
N ASN A 286 -11.18 11.95 -17.60
CA ASN A 286 -12.14 13.02 -17.79
C ASN A 286 -11.88 14.25 -16.88
N GLN A 287 -10.90 14.20 -15.99
CA GLN A 287 -10.48 15.31 -15.12
C GLN A 287 -9.00 15.70 -15.38
N PRO A 288 -8.62 16.14 -16.59
CA PRO A 288 -7.22 16.33 -16.98
C PRO A 288 -6.49 17.38 -16.14
N ASP A 289 -7.15 18.48 -15.77
CA ASP A 289 -6.54 19.54 -14.95
C ASP A 289 -6.20 19.04 -13.55
N PHE A 290 -7.05 18.17 -13.00
CA PHE A 290 -6.80 17.58 -11.68
C PHE A 290 -5.73 16.49 -11.74
N LEU A 291 -5.68 15.71 -12.83
CA LEU A 291 -4.62 14.75 -13.10
C LEU A 291 -3.24 15.44 -13.09
N VAL A 292 -3.10 16.57 -13.78
CA VAL A 292 -1.86 17.37 -13.77
C VAL A 292 -1.51 17.81 -12.35
N GLN A 293 -2.47 18.35 -11.59
CA GLN A 293 -2.24 18.73 -10.19
C GLN A 293 -1.79 17.55 -9.31
N CYS A 294 -2.28 16.34 -9.56
CA CYS A 294 -1.82 15.15 -8.83
C CYS A 294 -0.36 14.82 -9.14
N TYR A 295 0.07 14.90 -10.41
CA TYR A 295 1.47 14.69 -10.77
C TYR A 295 2.41 15.80 -10.25
N GLU A 296 1.93 17.03 -10.12
CA GLU A 296 2.68 18.13 -9.49
C GLU A 296 3.02 17.86 -8.02
N LEU A 297 2.26 16.99 -7.34
CA LEU A 297 2.57 16.57 -5.95
C LEU A 297 3.79 15.64 -5.85
N LEU A 298 4.34 15.18 -6.97
CA LEU A 298 5.58 14.40 -7.00
C LEU A 298 6.84 15.29 -6.96
N ALA A 299 6.70 16.59 -7.24
CA ALA A 299 7.81 17.54 -7.33
C ALA A 299 8.33 18.04 -5.96
#